data_AF-A0A093BKY3-F1
#
_entry.id   AF-A0A093BKY3-F1
#
_cell.length_a   1.000
_cell.length_b   1.000
_cell.length_c   1.000
_cell.angle_alpha   90.00
_cell.angle_beta   90.00
_cell.angle_gamma   90.00
#
_symmetry.space_group_name_H-M   'P 1'
#
loop_
_entity.id
_entity.type
_entity.pdbx_description
1 polymer ?
#
loop_
_entity_poly.entity_id
_entity_poly.type
_entity_poly.pdbx_seq_one_letter_code
_entity_poly.pdbx_strand_id
1 'polypeptide(L)'
;STPLCDVCQFAVKAAESLLENNMTEEQLVNDLEKVCYVLPHSVIGQCKDFVNSYGKAVVIMLLEATDPAAVCTMLHCCPRSRDAHPGAGALEQLAVGAGAFCNVCQIVITYFDNELLKNETLAELGDLLEKGCEMLPTPLTGTCEALVVQYEPAAMRLLVQMMDP
;
A
#
# COMPACT_ATOMS: atom_id res chain seq x y z
N SER A 1 14.46 -20.04 -11.35
CA SER A 1 13.41 -19.21 -11.95
C SER A 1 12.39 -20.14 -12.61
N THR A 2 11.10 -19.77 -12.63
CA THR A 2 10.05 -20.52 -13.37
C THR A 2 9.90 -19.92 -14.77
N PRO A 3 9.46 -20.67 -15.80
CA PRO A 3 9.24 -20.12 -17.14
C PRO A 3 8.29 -18.91 -17.15
N LEU A 4 7.29 -18.91 -16.26
CA LEU A 4 6.37 -17.78 -16.08
C LEU A 4 7.07 -16.54 -15.50
N CYS A 5 7.98 -16.74 -14.55
CA CYS A 5 8.79 -15.65 -13.99
C CYS A 5 9.69 -15.03 -15.06
N ASP A 6 10.34 -15.85 -15.89
CA ASP A 6 11.23 -15.37 -16.95
C ASP A 6 10.45 -14.59 -18.03
N VAL A 7 9.29 -15.10 -18.45
CA VAL A 7 8.40 -14.40 -19.39
C VAL A 7 7.91 -13.09 -18.82
N CYS A 8 7.53 -13.05 -17.54
CA CYS A 8 7.10 -11.82 -16.89
C CYS A 8 8.24 -10.79 -16.86
N GLN A 9 9.43 -11.18 -16.42
CA GLN A 9 10.57 -10.25 -16.32
C GLN A 9 10.96 -9.70 -17.70
N PHE A 10 10.92 -10.54 -18.73
CA PHE A 10 11.15 -10.10 -20.11
C PHE A 10 10.07 -9.11 -20.57
N ALA A 11 8.80 -9.41 -20.31
CA ALA A 11 7.68 -8.54 -20.69
C ALA A 11 7.76 -7.17 -20.00
N VAL A 12 8.11 -7.14 -18.70
CA VAL A 12 8.27 -5.89 -17.95
C VAL A 12 9.43 -5.06 -18.50
N LYS A 13 10.60 -5.67 -18.76
CA LYS A 13 11.74 -4.98 -19.39
C LYS A 13 11.42 -4.45 -20.79
N ALA A 14 10.68 -5.23 -21.58
CA ALA A 14 10.27 -4.81 -22.91
C ALA A 14 9.30 -3.64 -22.85
N ALA A 15 8.36 -3.64 -21.89
CA ALA A 15 7.44 -2.53 -21.66
C ALA A 15 8.18 -1.26 -21.22
N GLU A 16 9.11 -1.37 -20.27
CA GLU A 16 9.98 -0.27 -19.83
C GLU A 16 10.75 0.33 -21.01
N SER A 17 11.43 -0.50 -21.81
CA SER A 17 12.17 -0.06 -22.98
C SER A 17 11.27 0.60 -24.05
N LEU A 18 10.05 0.11 -24.25
CA LEU A 18 9.09 0.74 -25.17
C LEU A 18 8.66 2.12 -24.67
N LEU A 19 8.44 2.26 -23.37
CA LEU A 19 8.06 3.53 -22.75
C LEU A 19 9.19 4.56 -22.83
N GLU A 20 10.44 4.16 -22.54
CA GLU A 20 11.61 5.05 -22.66
C GLU A 20 11.86 5.54 -24.09
N ASN A 21 11.64 4.67 -25.08
CA ASN A 21 12.04 4.94 -26.47
C ASN A 21 10.92 5.51 -27.35
N ASN A 22 9.65 5.28 -27.02
CA ASN A 22 8.52 5.61 -27.93
C ASN A 22 7.42 6.48 -27.32
N MET A 23 7.47 6.80 -26.02
CA MET A 23 6.44 7.61 -25.37
C MET A 23 7.03 8.80 -24.62
N THR A 24 6.42 9.97 -24.79
CA THR A 24 6.75 11.13 -23.94
C THR A 24 5.98 11.06 -22.63
N GLU A 25 6.52 11.69 -21.57
CA GLU A 25 5.81 11.82 -20.29
C GLU A 25 4.39 12.36 -20.47
N GLU A 26 4.23 13.33 -21.38
CA GLU A 26 2.95 13.96 -21.70
C GLU A 26 1.96 13.00 -22.38
N GLN A 27 2.44 12.09 -23.23
CA GLN A 27 1.58 11.05 -23.81
C GLN A 27 1.09 10.09 -22.72
N LEU A 28 1.96 9.71 -21.78
CA LEU A 28 1.60 8.81 -20.68
C LEU A 28 0.63 9.44 -19.69
N VAL A 29 0.79 10.74 -19.38
CA VAL A 29 -0.18 11.49 -18.57
C VAL A 29 -1.54 11.58 -19.26
N ASN A 30 -1.56 11.83 -20.58
CA ASN A 30 -2.81 11.84 -21.35
C ASN A 30 -3.49 10.46 -21.35
N ASP A 31 -2.72 9.38 -21.42
CA ASP A 31 -3.26 8.03 -21.33
C ASP A 31 -3.80 7.70 -19.92
N LEU A 32 -3.16 8.21 -18.85
CA LEU A 32 -3.71 8.15 -17.50
C LEU A 32 -5.03 8.92 -17.38
N GLU A 33 -5.18 10.07 -18.03
CA GLU A 33 -6.45 10.80 -18.03
C GLU A 33 -7.58 10.00 -18.70
N LYS A 34 -7.26 9.21 -19.75
CA LYS A 34 -8.24 8.33 -20.40
C LYS A 34 -8.79 7.26 -19.46
N VAL A 35 -7.99 6.78 -18.50
CA VAL A 35 -8.44 5.82 -17.47
C VAL A 35 -9.57 6.40 -16.63
N CYS A 36 -9.57 7.71 -16.37
CA CYS A 36 -10.64 8.36 -15.61
C CYS A 36 -12.03 8.20 -16.23
N TYR A 37 -12.13 8.00 -17.55
CA TYR A 37 -13.42 7.80 -18.22
C TYR A 37 -13.95 6.36 -18.14
N VAL A 38 -13.13 5.41 -17.65
CA VAL A 38 -13.55 4.02 -17.38
C VAL A 38 -14.17 3.90 -15.99
N LEU A 39 -13.90 4.86 -15.10
CA LEU A 39 -14.38 4.85 -13.73
C LEU A 39 -15.85 5.32 -13.62
N PRO A 40 -16.57 4.99 -12.52
CA PRO A 40 -17.92 5.48 -12.28
C PRO A 40 -18.02 7.01 -12.37
N HIS A 41 -19.14 7.51 -12.91
CA HIS A 41 -19.35 8.95 -13.11
C HIS A 41 -19.14 9.80 -11.85
N SER A 42 -19.40 9.26 -10.67
CA SER A 42 -19.22 9.96 -9.38
C SER A 42 -17.77 10.32 -9.05
N VAL A 43 -16.78 9.63 -9.64
CA VAL A 43 -15.35 9.80 -9.30
C VAL A 43 -14.50 10.38 -10.43
N ILE A 44 -15.08 10.60 -11.62
CA ILE A 44 -14.34 11.09 -12.80
C ILE A 44 -13.64 12.42 -12.50
N GLY A 45 -14.34 13.37 -11.85
CA GLY A 45 -13.76 14.68 -11.50
C GLY A 45 -12.53 14.54 -10.60
N GLN A 46 -12.66 13.77 -9.52
CA GLN A 46 -11.56 13.50 -8.58
C GLN A 46 -10.39 12.79 -9.24
N CYS A 47 -10.66 11.83 -10.14
CA CYS A 47 -9.62 11.15 -10.90
C CYS A 47 -8.84 12.13 -11.79
N LYS A 48 -9.55 13.02 -12.50
CA LYS A 48 -8.90 14.03 -13.34
C LYS A 48 -8.08 15.01 -12.53
N ASP A 49 -8.60 15.48 -11.40
CA ASP A 49 -7.86 16.38 -10.50
C ASP A 49 -6.58 15.72 -9.97
N PHE A 50 -6.66 14.42 -9.63
CA PHE A 50 -5.50 13.62 -9.26
C PHE A 50 -4.49 13.50 -10.40
N VAL A 51 -4.92 13.13 -11.62
CA VAL A 51 -4.02 13.00 -12.78
C VAL A 51 -3.38 14.34 -13.15
N ASN A 52 -4.13 15.44 -13.08
CA ASN A 52 -3.61 16.78 -13.33
C ASN A 52 -2.55 17.20 -12.30
N SER A 53 -2.75 16.83 -11.03
CA SER A 53 -1.87 17.23 -9.92
C SER A 53 -0.64 16.33 -9.79
N TYR A 54 -0.80 15.03 -10.06
CA TYR A 54 0.19 14.01 -9.73
C TYR A 54 0.60 13.14 -10.91
N GLY A 55 -0.10 13.19 -12.05
CA GLY A 55 0.12 12.29 -13.19
C GLY A 55 1.57 12.29 -13.67
N LYS A 56 2.21 13.46 -13.77
CA LYS A 56 3.63 13.56 -14.16
C LYS A 56 4.55 12.86 -13.14
N ALA A 57 4.35 13.09 -11.85
CA ALA A 57 5.13 12.44 -10.81
C ALA A 57 4.90 10.92 -10.79
N VAL A 58 3.65 10.48 -10.99
CA VAL A 58 3.29 9.06 -11.12
C VAL A 58 3.98 8.41 -12.30
N VAL A 59 4.01 9.07 -13.46
CA VAL A 59 4.71 8.59 -14.66
C VAL A 59 6.21 8.46 -14.42
N ILE A 60 6.84 9.49 -13.84
CA ILE A 60 8.27 9.46 -13.51
C ILE A 60 8.57 8.32 -12.53
N MET A 61 7.78 8.18 -11.46
CA MET A 61 7.94 7.09 -10.51
C MET A 61 7.75 5.73 -11.16
N LEU A 62 6.81 5.57 -12.09
CA LEU A 62 6.61 4.30 -12.80
C LEU A 62 7.80 3.97 -13.70
N LEU A 63 8.37 4.96 -14.38
CA LEU A 63 9.56 4.76 -15.22
C LEU A 63 10.80 4.46 -14.36
N GLU A 64 10.97 5.13 -13.22
CA GLU A 64 12.14 4.95 -12.34
C GLU A 64 12.04 3.70 -11.44
N ALA A 65 10.83 3.25 -11.09
CA ALA A 65 10.61 2.19 -10.10
C ALA A 65 10.37 0.80 -10.71
N THR A 66 10.51 0.63 -12.02
CA THR A 66 10.27 -0.66 -12.68
C THR A 66 11.45 -1.61 -12.42
N ASP A 67 11.56 -2.18 -11.22
CA ASP A 67 12.32 -3.41 -11.03
C ASP A 67 11.48 -4.59 -11.57
N PRO A 68 11.88 -5.24 -12.68
CA PRO A 68 11.14 -6.35 -13.25
C PRO A 68 10.96 -7.50 -12.26
N ALA A 69 11.91 -7.69 -11.33
CA ALA A 69 11.80 -8.72 -10.30
C ALA A 69 10.73 -8.37 -9.26
N ALA A 70 10.67 -7.13 -8.79
CA ALA A 70 9.64 -6.66 -7.86
C ALA A 70 8.24 -6.72 -8.47
N VAL A 71 8.06 -6.24 -9.71
CA VAL A 71 6.78 -6.27 -10.42
C VAL A 71 6.29 -7.71 -10.61
N CYS A 72 7.15 -8.60 -11.11
CA CYS A 72 6.78 -9.99 -11.33
C CYS A 72 6.56 -10.79 -10.05
N THR A 73 7.15 -10.35 -8.93
CA THR A 73 6.85 -10.89 -7.59
C THR A 73 5.47 -10.42 -7.11
N MET A 74 5.11 -9.15 -7.32
CA MET A 74 3.79 -8.61 -6.98
C MET A 74 2.68 -9.29 -7.79
N LEU A 75 2.93 -9.54 -9.08
CA LEU A 75 2.01 -10.27 -9.96
C LEU A 75 1.99 -11.79 -9.71
N HIS A 76 2.75 -12.27 -8.71
CA HIS A 76 2.87 -13.68 -8.38
C HIS A 76 3.42 -14.58 -9.50
N CYS A 77 4.02 -14.00 -10.55
CA CYS A 77 4.71 -14.73 -11.62
C CYS A 77 6.06 -15.29 -11.14
N CYS A 78 6.74 -14.54 -10.26
CA CYS A 78 7.97 -14.92 -9.61
C CYS A 78 7.74 -15.28 -8.14
N PRO A 79 8.52 -16.22 -7.58
CA PRO A 79 8.50 -16.46 -6.14
C PRO A 79 8.94 -15.21 -5.38
N ARG A 80 8.28 -14.93 -4.25
CA ARG A 80 8.74 -13.90 -3.31
C ARG A 80 10.15 -14.22 -2.86
N SER A 81 11.11 -13.35 -3.17
CA SER A 81 12.47 -13.53 -2.67
C SER A 81 12.42 -13.48 -1.14
N ARG A 82 12.78 -14.59 -0.48
CA ARG A 82 13.08 -14.57 0.95
C ARG A 82 14.49 -14.02 1.23
N ASP A 83 15.26 -13.72 0.18
CA ASP A 83 16.66 -13.33 0.24
C ASP A 83 16.97 -12.28 -0.83
N ALA A 84 16.53 -11.04 -0.61
CA ALA A 84 17.02 -9.86 -1.32
C ALA A 84 16.73 -8.61 -0.48
N HIS A 85 17.58 -8.34 0.51
CA HIS A 85 17.81 -6.97 0.94
C HIS A 85 18.63 -6.30 -0.18
N PRO A 86 18.08 -5.31 -0.91
CA PRO A 86 18.93 -4.47 -1.74
C PRO A 86 19.69 -3.55 -0.78
N GLY A 87 21.00 -3.76 -0.68
CA GLY A 87 21.97 -2.71 -0.37
C GLY A 87 21.95 -2.10 1.03
N ALA A 88 22.57 -2.79 2.00
CA ALA A 88 23.19 -2.15 3.16
C ALA A 88 24.49 -1.38 2.79
N GLY A 89 24.50 -0.69 1.66
CA GLY A 89 25.73 -0.17 1.05
C GLY A 89 25.50 0.97 0.07
N ALA A 90 24.66 1.94 0.42
CA ALA A 90 24.64 3.27 -0.21
C ALA A 90 23.84 4.28 0.64
N LEU A 91 24.16 4.44 1.93
CA LEU A 91 23.69 5.58 2.71
C LEU A 91 24.87 6.21 3.47
N GLU A 92 25.89 6.64 2.75
CA GLU A 92 27.02 7.37 3.34
C GLU A 92 26.97 8.88 3.09
N GLN A 93 25.80 9.43 2.76
CA GLN A 93 25.59 10.88 2.75
C GLN A 93 24.14 11.22 3.10
N LEU A 94 23.89 11.30 4.40
CA LEU A 94 23.08 12.32 5.07
C LEU A 94 23.16 12.02 6.56
N ALA A 95 24.25 12.44 7.19
CA ALA A 95 24.38 12.49 8.64
C ALA A 95 23.51 13.63 9.23
N VAL A 96 22.21 13.63 8.92
CA VAL A 96 21.20 14.26 9.77
C VAL A 96 20.71 13.13 10.66
N GLY A 97 21.23 13.12 11.89
CA GLY A 97 21.38 11.92 12.73
C GLY A 97 20.20 10.97 12.73
N ALA A 98 20.47 9.70 12.45
CA ALA A 98 19.54 8.59 12.67
C ALA A 98 18.90 8.64 14.07
N GLY A 99 19.60 9.20 15.06
CA GLY A 99 19.05 9.47 16.39
C GLY A 99 17.94 10.52 16.43
N ALA A 100 18.00 11.59 15.63
CA ALA A 100 16.95 12.60 15.59
C ALA A 100 15.67 12.06 14.93
N PHE A 101 15.80 11.36 13.82
CA PHE A 101 14.65 10.72 13.17
C PHE A 101 14.08 9.58 14.02
N CYS A 102 14.93 8.79 14.68
CA CYS A 102 14.49 7.78 15.65
C CYS A 102 13.73 8.42 16.82
N ASN A 103 14.23 9.52 17.39
CA ASN A 103 13.54 10.23 18.47
C ASN A 103 12.19 10.80 18.01
N VAL A 104 12.12 11.38 16.81
CA VAL A 104 10.85 11.87 16.25
C VAL A 104 9.89 10.70 16.00
N CYS A 105 10.37 9.60 15.42
CA CYS A 105 9.58 8.39 15.22
C CYS A 105 9.07 7.82 16.56
N GLN A 106 9.93 7.73 17.58
CA GLN A 106 9.54 7.28 18.93
C GLN A 106 8.51 8.20 19.57
N ILE A 107 8.62 9.52 19.42
CA ILE A 107 7.62 10.47 19.92
C ILE A 107 6.28 10.26 19.21
N VAL A 108 6.30 10.10 17.88
CA VAL A 108 5.11 9.89 17.07
C VAL A 108 4.45 8.55 17.40
N ILE A 109 5.22 7.46 17.49
CA ILE A 109 4.73 6.14 17.90
C ILE A 109 4.18 6.19 19.32
N THR A 110 4.89 6.80 20.28
CA THR A 110 4.40 6.95 21.66
C THR A 110 3.10 7.76 21.72
N TYR A 111 2.93 8.79 20.89
CA TYR A 111 1.68 9.54 20.81
C TYR A 111 0.55 8.66 20.26
N PHE A 112 0.81 7.92 19.18
CA PHE A 112 -0.16 6.98 18.64
C PHE A 112 -0.49 5.87 19.64
N ASP A 113 0.46 5.29 20.37
CA ASP A 113 0.19 4.29 21.40
C ASP A 113 -0.68 4.85 22.52
N ASN A 114 -0.37 6.06 22.99
CA ASN A 114 -1.16 6.72 24.04
C ASN A 114 -2.57 7.09 23.60
N GLU A 115 -2.81 7.29 22.31
CA GLU A 115 -4.13 7.60 21.76
C GLU A 115 -4.89 6.31 21.39
N LEU A 116 -4.26 5.38 20.67
CA LEU A 116 -4.82 4.12 20.19
C LEU A 116 -5.15 3.15 21.34
N LEU A 117 -4.38 3.16 22.42
CA LEU A 117 -4.64 2.30 23.59
C LEU A 117 -5.63 2.92 24.57
N LYS A 118 -6.21 4.09 24.28
CA LYS A 118 -7.31 4.61 25.08
C LYS A 118 -8.51 3.69 24.93
N ASN A 119 -9.15 3.40 26.05
CA ASN A 119 -10.38 2.61 26.12
C ASN A 119 -11.46 3.15 25.16
N GLU A 120 -11.54 4.48 24.99
CA GLU A 120 -12.43 5.16 24.05
C GLU A 120 -12.16 4.79 22.58
N THR A 121 -10.91 4.88 22.12
CA THR A 121 -10.54 4.55 20.73
C THR A 121 -10.74 3.07 20.41
N LEU A 122 -10.57 2.19 21.41
CA LEU A 122 -10.82 0.76 21.27
C LEU A 122 -12.32 0.46 21.21
N ALA A 123 -13.13 1.14 22.03
CA ALA A 123 -14.57 1.02 21.99
C ALA A 123 -15.15 1.50 20.64
N GLU A 124 -14.64 2.60 20.10
CA GLU A 124 -15.05 3.09 18.78
C GLU A 124 -14.72 2.10 17.64
N LEU A 125 -13.61 1.38 17.73
CA LEU A 125 -13.23 0.32 16.80
C LEU A 125 -14.14 -0.91 16.90
N GLY A 126 -14.51 -1.33 18.12
CA GLY A 126 -15.49 -2.39 18.36
C GLY A 126 -16.87 -2.05 17.79
N ASP A 127 -17.36 -0.84 18.07
CA ASP A 127 -18.63 -0.32 17.54
C ASP A 127 -18.66 -0.28 16.00
N LEU A 128 -17.52 0.00 15.37
CA LEU A 128 -17.39 0.00 13.91
C LEU A 128 -17.51 -1.42 13.33
N LEU A 129 -16.92 -2.42 13.99
CA LEU A 129 -17.00 -3.82 13.58
C LEU A 129 -18.43 -4.36 13.73
N GLU A 130 -19.11 -4.00 14.82
CA GLU A 130 -20.52 -4.35 15.04
C GLU A 130 -21.44 -3.73 13.98
N LYS A 131 -21.28 -2.43 13.68
CA LYS A 131 -21.99 -1.77 12.57
C LYS A 131 -21.67 -2.39 11.21
N GLY A 132 -20.45 -2.90 11.03
CA GLY A 132 -20.07 -3.66 9.83
C GLY A 132 -20.90 -4.93 9.67
N CYS A 133 -21.25 -5.60 10.77
CA CYS A 133 -22.11 -6.78 10.76
C CYS A 133 -23.56 -6.46 10.33
N GLU A 134 -24.06 -5.25 10.63
CA GLU A 134 -25.39 -4.79 10.20
C GLU A 134 -25.50 -4.61 8.68
N MET A 135 -24.39 -4.45 7.96
CA MET A 135 -24.36 -4.39 6.49
C MET A 135 -24.41 -5.78 5.84
N LEU A 136 -24.28 -6.86 6.62
CA LEU A 136 -24.36 -8.21 6.09
C LEU A 136 -25.82 -8.67 5.95
N PRO A 137 -26.12 -9.53 4.97
CA PRO A 137 -27.44 -10.14 4.86
C PRO A 137 -27.82 -10.93 6.12
N THR A 138 -29.12 -11.01 6.38
CA THR A 138 -29.75 -11.56 7.59
C THR A 138 -29.38 -12.98 8.05
N PRO A 139 -28.84 -13.93 7.24
CA PRO A 139 -28.28 -15.16 7.83
C PRO A 139 -26.89 -14.98 8.45
N LEU A 140 -26.17 -13.90 8.10
CA LEU A 140 -24.77 -13.70 8.47
C LEU A 140 -24.58 -12.67 9.59
N THR A 141 -25.50 -11.72 9.77
CA THR A 141 -25.44 -10.66 10.78
C THR A 141 -25.15 -11.22 12.18
N GLY A 142 -25.98 -12.13 12.69
CA GLY A 142 -25.78 -12.69 14.04
C GLY A 142 -24.55 -13.58 14.17
N THR A 143 -24.10 -14.20 13.08
CA THR A 143 -22.83 -14.96 13.08
C THR A 143 -21.64 -14.01 13.14
N CYS A 144 -21.70 -12.90 12.40
CA CYS A 144 -20.68 -11.86 12.41
C CYS A 144 -20.57 -11.20 13.78
N GLU A 145 -21.68 -10.79 14.39
CA GLU A 145 -21.70 -10.19 15.73
C GLU A 145 -21.07 -11.13 16.77
N ALA A 146 -21.43 -12.42 16.72
CA ALA A 146 -20.84 -13.42 17.63
C ALA A 146 -19.32 -13.57 17.43
N LEU A 147 -18.83 -13.48 16.19
CA LEU A 147 -17.40 -13.52 15.89
C LEU A 147 -16.68 -12.26 16.36
N VAL A 148 -17.28 -11.08 16.17
CA VAL A 148 -16.72 -9.81 16.66
C VAL A 148 -16.55 -9.88 18.18
N VAL A 149 -17.61 -10.19 18.92
CA VAL A 149 -17.56 -10.31 20.39
C VAL A 149 -16.55 -11.36 20.86
N GLN A 150 -16.41 -12.47 20.13
CA GLN A 150 -15.50 -13.56 20.52
C GLN A 150 -14.03 -13.23 20.26
N TYR A 151 -13.72 -12.61 19.12
CA TYR A 151 -12.34 -12.48 18.64
C TYR A 151 -11.76 -11.08 18.81
N GLU A 152 -12.58 -10.04 18.92
CA GLU A 152 -12.12 -8.66 19.09
C GLU A 152 -11.19 -8.50 20.30
N PRO A 153 -11.49 -9.01 21.52
CA PRO A 153 -10.60 -8.81 22.67
C PRO A 153 -9.24 -9.50 22.49
N ALA A 154 -9.20 -10.62 21.76
CA ALA A 154 -7.97 -11.35 21.48
C ALA A 154 -7.16 -10.68 20.36
N ALA A 155 -7.83 -10.23 19.30
CA ALA A 155 -7.23 -9.48 18.20
C ALA A 155 -6.63 -8.17 18.70
N MET A 156 -7.33 -7.46 19.60
CA MET A 156 -6.83 -6.25 20.22
C MET A 156 -5.59 -6.53 21.09
N ARG A 157 -5.61 -7.56 21.94
CA ARG A 157 -4.43 -7.94 22.73
C ARG A 157 -3.23 -8.29 21.86
N LEU A 158 -3.44 -9.00 20.75
CA LEU A 158 -2.37 -9.31 19.79
C LEU A 158 -1.84 -8.06 19.10
N LEU A 159 -2.71 -7.11 18.75
CA LEU A 159 -2.32 -5.84 18.15
C LEU A 159 -1.41 -5.06 19.12
N VAL A 160 -1.78 -4.95 20.39
CA VAL A 160 -0.93 -4.31 21.42
C VAL A 160 0.42 -5.01 21.53
N GLN A 161 0.44 -6.34 21.58
CA GLN A 161 1.69 -7.12 21.68
C GLN A 161 2.64 -6.96 20.48
N MET A 162 2.10 -6.68 19.29
CA MET A 162 2.91 -6.42 18.09
C MET A 162 3.41 -4.97 18.02
N MET A 163 2.81 -4.07 18.80
CA MET A 163 3.16 -2.65 18.88
C MET A 163 4.14 -2.36 20.02
N ASP A 164 4.18 -3.19 21.07
CA ASP A 164 5.21 -3.15 22.10
C ASP A 164 6.59 -3.51 21.48
N PRO A 165 7.61 -2.60 21.57
CA PRO A 165 8.93 -2.80 20.97
C PRO A 165 9.81 -3.86 21.66
#